data_AF-A0A966NY50-F1
#
_entry.id   AF-A0A966NY50-F1
#
_cell.length_a   1.000
_cell.length_b   1.000
_cell.length_c   1.000
_cell.angle_alpha   90.00
_cell.angle_beta   90.00
_cell.angle_gamma   90.00
#
_symmetry.space_group_name_H-M   'P 1'
#
loop_
_entity.id
_entity.type
_entity.pdbx_description
1 polymer ?
#
loop_
_entity_poly.entity_id
_entity_poly.type
_entity_poly.pdbx_seq_one_letter_code
_entity_poly.pdbx_strand_id
1 'polypeptide(L)' 'AAHPHNVERKTFIEIDGVTQPAPAPRFSRSATQVSTPPAHPGQHTREILTDWGIPQDRIEQLIASGAVADA' A
#
# COMPACT_ATOMS: atom_id res chain seq x y z
N ALA A 1 17.13 -10.31 14.52
CA ALA A 1 16.13 -9.38 15.08
C ALA A 1 16.16 -9.27 16.61
N ALA A 2 16.51 -10.31 17.36
CA ALA A 2 16.37 -10.37 18.84
C ALA A 2 17.43 -9.59 19.68
N HIS A 3 18.25 -8.73 19.07
CA HIS A 3 19.17 -7.90 19.86
C HIS A 3 18.36 -7.01 20.83
N PRO A 4 18.74 -6.85 22.11
CA PRO A 4 17.93 -6.14 23.10
C PRO A 4 17.46 -4.75 22.64
N HIS A 5 18.34 -4.00 21.99
CA HIS A 5 18.00 -2.69 21.42
C HIS A 5 16.90 -2.73 20.36
N ASN A 6 16.88 -3.77 19.52
CA ASN A 6 15.87 -3.92 18.46
C ASN A 6 14.53 -4.37 19.02
N VAL A 7 14.55 -5.20 20.06
CA VAL A 7 13.35 -5.65 20.78
C VAL A 7 12.71 -4.48 21.52
N GLU A 8 13.49 -3.76 22.33
CA GLU A 8 13.02 -2.58 23.09
C GLU A 8 12.40 -1.55 22.15
N ARG A 9 13.04 -1.35 21.01
CA ARG A 9 12.53 -0.42 20.01
C ARG A 9 11.42 -1.03 19.18
N LYS A 10 11.16 -2.33 19.09
CA LYS A 10 10.24 -2.87 18.06
C LYS A 10 10.72 -2.45 16.66
N THR A 11 12.00 -2.61 16.38
CA THR A 11 12.61 -2.26 15.08
C THR A 11 12.06 -3.15 13.96
N PHE A 12 11.67 -4.38 14.29
CA PHE A 12 11.02 -5.32 13.39
C PHE A 12 9.63 -5.64 13.92
N ILE A 13 8.67 -5.75 13.00
CA ILE A 13 7.27 -6.11 13.25
C ILE A 13 6.91 -7.30 12.36
N GLU A 14 5.91 -8.07 12.79
CA GLU A 14 5.35 -9.15 11.98
C GLU A 14 3.99 -8.71 11.44
N ILE A 15 3.80 -8.86 10.13
CA ILE A 15 2.52 -8.62 9.45
C ILE A 15 2.28 -9.80 8.51
N ASP A 16 1.12 -10.42 8.61
CA ASP A 16 0.72 -11.59 7.80
C ASP A 16 1.80 -12.71 7.77
N GLY A 17 2.42 -12.97 8.92
CA GLY A 17 3.47 -13.98 9.08
C GLY A 17 4.85 -13.59 8.53
N VAL A 18 5.01 -12.37 8.00
CA VAL A 18 6.27 -11.86 7.47
C VAL A 18 6.88 -10.86 8.45
N THR A 19 8.10 -11.17 8.92
CA THR A 19 8.90 -10.22 9.70
C THR A 19 9.52 -9.17 8.80
N GLN A 20 9.22 -7.90 9.06
CA GLN A 20 9.72 -6.76 8.29
C GLN A 20 10.07 -5.58 9.21
N PRO A 21 10.89 -4.61 8.75
CA PRO A 21 11.18 -3.41 9.51
C PRO A 21 9.91 -2.60 9.80
N ALA A 22 9.81 -2.07 11.01
CA ALA A 22 8.78 -1.08 11.34
C ALA A 22 9.07 0.25 10.61
N PRO A 23 8.05 1.08 10.34
CA PRO A 23 8.24 2.40 9.75
C PRO A 23 9.26 3.26 10.50
N ALA A 24 10.07 4.01 9.75
CA ALA A 24 11.10 4.91 10.26
C ALA A 24 11.18 6.20 9.43
N PRO A 25 11.53 7.37 10.03
CA PRO A 25 11.81 7.59 11.45
C PRO A 25 10.55 7.55 12.32
N ARG A 26 10.74 7.50 13.64
CA ARG A 26 9.63 7.49 14.61
C ARG A 26 9.29 8.91 15.00
N PHE A 27 8.16 9.38 14.52
CA PHE A 27 7.67 10.70 14.86
C PHE A 27 7.04 10.71 16.25
N SER A 28 7.32 11.75 17.04
CA SER A 28 6.75 11.92 18.38
C SER A 28 5.30 12.37 18.37
N ARG A 29 4.85 13.04 17.29
CA ARG A 29 3.49 13.60 17.17
C ARG A 29 2.55 12.72 16.35
N SER A 30 3.01 12.15 15.24
CA SER A 30 2.19 11.37 14.31
C SER A 30 2.55 9.89 14.37
N ALA A 31 1.53 9.03 14.47
CA ALA A 31 1.73 7.60 14.36
C ALA A 31 1.96 7.20 12.89
N THR A 32 2.99 6.41 12.63
CA THR A 32 3.22 5.74 11.35
C THR A 32 2.88 4.27 11.51
N GLN A 33 2.01 3.74 10.65
CA GLN A 33 1.61 2.34 10.65
C GLN A 33 1.66 1.78 9.24
N VAL A 34 1.96 0.49 9.13
CA VAL A 34 1.72 -0.24 7.87
C VAL A 34 0.23 -0.57 7.86
N SER A 35 -0.51 -0.03 6.90
CA SER A 35 -1.98 -0.08 6.87
C SER A 35 -2.56 -1.07 5.85
N THR A 36 -1.80 -1.39 4.80
CA THR A 36 -2.28 -2.23 3.69
C THR A 36 -1.16 -3.11 3.16
N PRO A 37 -1.48 -4.30 2.63
CA PRO A 37 -0.52 -5.11 1.90
C PRO A 37 -0.09 -4.41 0.58
N PRO A 38 0.99 -4.89 -0.07
CA PRO A 38 1.33 -4.45 -1.42
C PRO A 38 0.17 -4.68 -2.40
N ALA A 39 -0.09 -3.71 -3.27
CA ALA A 39 -1.13 -3.82 -4.27
C ALA A 39 -0.75 -4.77 -5.42
N HIS A 40 -1.74 -5.49 -5.95
CA HIS A 40 -1.62 -6.21 -7.22
C HIS A 40 -1.68 -5.25 -8.42
N PRO A 41 -1.10 -5.62 -9.59
CA PRO A 41 -1.30 -4.87 -10.82
C PRO A 41 -2.80 -4.70 -11.12
N GLY A 42 -3.24 -3.47 -11.35
CA GLY A 42 -4.64 -3.16 -11.67
C GLY A 42 -5.59 -3.01 -10.47
N GLN A 43 -5.17 -3.38 -9.25
CA GLN A 43 -6.06 -3.45 -8.07
C GLN A 43 -6.81 -2.15 -7.76
N HIS A 44 -6.22 -0.99 -8.07
CA HIS A 44 -6.79 0.33 -7.76
C HIS A 44 -7.12 1.15 -9.02
N THR A 45 -7.11 0.54 -10.22
CA THR A 45 -7.23 1.27 -11.49
C THR A 45 -8.52 2.08 -11.55
N ARG A 46 -9.68 1.44 -11.32
CA ARG A 46 -10.98 2.14 -11.34
C ARG A 46 -11.09 3.23 -10.29
N GLU A 47 -10.64 2.95 -9.07
CA GLU A 47 -10.67 3.91 -7.95
C GLU A 47 -9.89 5.18 -8.30
N ILE A 48 -8.64 5.03 -8.75
CA ILE A 48 -7.75 6.15 -9.08
C ILE A 48 -8.27 6.95 -10.28
N LEU A 49 -8.71 6.28 -11.35
CA LEU A 49 -9.22 7.00 -12.53
C LEU A 49 -10.52 7.76 -12.22
N THR A 50 -11.35 7.24 -11.30
CA THR A 50 -12.54 7.93 -10.82
C THR A 50 -12.17 9.14 -9.95
N ASP A 51 -11.19 9.00 -9.06
CA ASP A 51 -10.69 10.11 -8.22
C ASP A 51 -10.09 11.25 -9.04
N TRP A 52 -9.46 10.91 -10.18
CA TRP A 52 -8.99 11.90 -11.16
C TRP A 52 -10.11 12.54 -12.00
N GLY A 53 -11.36 12.12 -11.82
CA GLY A 53 -12.52 12.66 -12.52
C GLY A 53 -12.70 12.14 -13.94
N ILE A 54 -12.12 10.99 -14.28
CA ILE A 54 -12.34 10.37 -15.60
C ILE A 54 -13.77 9.81 -15.64
N PRO A 55 -14.58 10.14 -16.68
CA PRO A 55 -15.91 9.58 -16.85
C PRO A 55 -15.91 8.05 -16.92
N GLN A 56 -16.93 7.42 -16.33
CA GLN A 56 -17.01 5.95 -16.25
C GLN A 56 -17.00 5.28 -17.64
N ASP A 57 -17.68 5.86 -18.62
CA ASP A 57 -17.67 5.37 -20.00
C ASP A 57 -16.26 5.41 -20.62
N ARG A 58 -15.46 6.42 -20.27
CA ARG A 58 -14.07 6.52 -20.70
C ARG A 58 -13.17 5.51 -19.98
N ILE A 59 -13.39 5.25 -18.69
CA ILE A 59 -12.66 4.23 -17.94
C ILE A 59 -12.88 2.86 -18.59
N GLU A 60 -14.13 2.51 -18.89
CA GLU A 60 -14.46 1.24 -19.53
C GLU A 60 -13.86 1.10 -20.94
N GLN A 61 -13.77 2.19 -21.72
CA GLN A 61 -13.05 2.19 -23.00
C GLN A 61 -11.55 1.91 -22.85
N LEU A 62 -10.92 2.47 -21.81
CA LEU A 62 -9.50 2.25 -21.55
C LEU A 62 -9.22 0.80 -21.13
N ILE A 63 -10.09 0.21 -20.31
CA ILE A 63 -10.01 -1.19 -19.91
C ILE A 63 -10.24 -2.10 -21.12
N ALA A 64 -11.30 -1.85 -21.89
CA ALA A 64 -11.64 -2.66 -23.06
C ALA A 64 -10.58 -2.62 -24.17
N SER A 65 -9.90 -1.48 -24.33
CA SER A 65 -8.78 -1.35 -25.29
C SER A 65 -7.48 -1.98 -24.81
N GLY A 66 -7.40 -2.40 -23.54
CA GLY A 66 -6.17 -2.90 -22.92
C GLY A 66 -5.13 -1.80 -22.65
N ALA A 67 -5.51 -0.53 -22.77
CA ALA A 67 -4.63 0.60 -22.48
C ALA A 67 -4.34 0.72 -20.98
N VAL A 68 -5.25 0.25 -20.13
CA VAL A 68 -5.07 0.10 -18.69
C VAL A 68 -5.50 -1.30 -18.25
N ALA A 69 -4.79 -1.86 -17.27
CA ALA A 69 -5.18 -3.13 -16.63
C ALA A 69 -6.12 -2.86 -15.45
N ASP A 70 -7.16 -3.66 -15.30
CA ASP A 70 -8.04 -3.71 -14.13
C ASP A 70 -8.04 -5.16 -13.61
N ALA A 71 -7.97 -5.32 -12.29
CA ALA A 71 -7.82 -6.63 -11.65
C ALA A 71 -9.13 -7.42 -11.60
#